data_AF-T0WU71-F1
#
_entry.id   AF-T0WU71-F1
#
_cell.length_a   1.000
_cell.length_b   1.000
_cell.length_c   1.000
_cell.angle_alpha   90.00
_cell.angle_beta   90.00
_cell.angle_gamma   90.00
#
_symmetry.space_group_name_H-M   'P 1'
#
loop_
_entity.id
_entity.type
_entity.pdbx_description
1 polymer ?
#
loop_
_entity_poly.entity_id
_entity_poly.type
_entity_poly.pdbx_seq_one_letter_code
_entity_poly.pdbx_strand_id
1 'polypeptide(L)'
;MIILNQSKFIEVLDDGLSFYDGKHQKIKRYTKQIWIKILEWYQIAREIDDIPKCILPNEEMVALREVLLTLHILKEIEMVPRHLERIYNFYSTYNASNLERISNIRVMIWGCGTVGTAIVDNLVKMGVKNFLLIDSDIVEEKNIVAQSIFQKKDIGLKKLK
;
A
#
# COMPACT_ATOMS: atom_id res chain seq x y z
N MET A 1 -4.92 16.50 10.24
CA MET A 1 -3.58 16.70 9.64
C MET A 1 -3.47 16.04 8.27
N ILE A 2 -2.81 16.72 7.34
CA ILE A 2 -2.49 16.29 5.97
C ILE A 2 -0.99 16.05 5.81
N ILE A 3 -0.62 15.13 4.92
CA ILE A 3 0.77 14.77 4.63
C ILE A 3 0.92 14.39 3.16
N LEU A 4 2.14 14.46 2.63
CA LEU A 4 2.49 13.91 1.32
C LEU A 4 2.19 12.41 1.28
N ASN A 5 1.47 11.98 0.25
CA ASN A 5 1.14 10.58 0.06
C ASN A 5 2.36 9.82 -0.47
N GLN A 6 3.09 9.18 0.44
CA GLN A 6 4.27 8.39 0.15
C GLN A 6 4.01 7.16 -0.73
N SER A 7 2.74 6.82 -0.97
CA SER A 7 2.36 5.70 -1.84
C SER A 7 2.23 6.08 -3.30
N LYS A 8 2.33 7.37 -3.63
CA LYS A 8 2.38 7.84 -5.01
C LYS A 8 3.82 7.97 -5.47
N PHE A 9 4.09 7.46 -6.66
CA PHE A 9 5.31 7.78 -7.36
C PHE A 9 5.16 9.18 -7.95
N ILE A 10 6.08 10.07 -7.59
CA ILE A 10 6.07 11.48 -7.98
C ILE A 10 7.44 11.82 -8.58
N GLU A 11 7.42 12.48 -9.72
CA GLU A 11 8.60 13.00 -10.40
C GLU A 11 8.44 14.51 -10.60
N VAL A 12 9.42 15.29 -10.14
CA VAL A 12 9.43 16.74 -10.35
C VAL A 12 10.14 17.05 -11.66
N LEU A 13 9.43 17.73 -12.55
CA LEU A 13 9.88 18.14 -13.87
C LEU A 13 10.22 19.64 -13.88
N ASP A 14 10.92 20.10 -14.92
CA ASP A 14 11.28 21.52 -15.02
C ASP A 14 10.05 22.44 -15.15
N ASP A 15 9.00 21.95 -15.83
CA ASP A 15 7.74 22.65 -16.11
C ASP A 15 6.55 22.19 -15.25
N GLY A 16 6.80 21.37 -14.22
CA GLY A 16 5.70 20.87 -13.41
C GLY A 16 5.97 19.63 -12.57
N LEU A 17 4.90 18.89 -12.32
CA LEU A 17 4.88 17.68 -11.52
C LEU A 17 4.29 16.52 -12.32
N SER A 18 4.95 15.38 -12.34
CA SER A 18 4.42 14.12 -12.83
C SER A 18 4.14 13.18 -11.67
N PHE A 19 3.10 12.36 -11.78
CA PHE A 19 2.77 11.36 -10.78
C PHE A 19 2.05 10.15 -11.38
N TYR A 20 2.12 9.02 -10.70
CA TYR A 20 1.46 7.78 -11.11
C TYR A 20 0.33 7.39 -10.16
N ASP A 21 -0.81 7.06 -10.76
CA ASP A 21 -2.03 6.69 -10.04
C ASP A 21 -2.80 5.60 -10.80
N GLY A 22 -2.10 4.52 -11.13
CA GLY A 22 -2.55 3.53 -12.12
C GLY A 22 -2.40 3.98 -13.58
N LYS A 23 -2.29 5.29 -13.81
CA LYS A 23 -1.86 5.91 -15.07
C LYS A 23 -0.94 7.08 -14.78
N HIS A 24 -0.07 7.40 -15.73
CA HIS A 24 0.81 8.55 -15.66
C HIS A 24 0.01 9.84 -15.86
N GLN A 25 0.14 10.79 -14.93
CA GLN A 25 -0.54 12.09 -14.93
C GLN A 25 0.48 13.22 -14.78
N LYS A 26 0.17 14.42 -15.28
CA LYS A 26 1.08 15.58 -15.23
C LYS A 26 0.32 16.87 -14.90
N ILE A 27 0.87 17.66 -13.99
CA ILE A 27 0.48 19.04 -13.68
C ILE A 27 1.53 19.96 -14.31
N LYS A 28 1.16 20.70 -15.35
CA LYS A 28 2.02 21.69 -16.02
C LYS A 28 1.84 23.08 -15.40
N ARG A 29 2.40 23.29 -14.21
CA ARG A 29 2.35 24.57 -13.48
C ARG A 29 3.54 24.66 -12.55
N TYR A 30 4.04 25.88 -12.31
CA TYR A 30 5.19 26.18 -11.44
C TYR A 30 6.51 25.55 -11.90
N THR A 31 7.62 26.11 -11.41
CA THR A 31 8.95 25.57 -11.71
C THR A 31 9.29 24.42 -10.76
N LYS A 32 10.30 23.63 -11.15
CA LYS A 32 10.91 22.60 -10.31
C LYS A 32 11.24 23.08 -8.90
N GLN A 33 11.81 24.28 -8.74
CA GLN A 33 12.19 24.79 -7.41
C GLN A 33 10.97 25.04 -6.52
N ILE A 34 9.86 25.51 -7.09
CA ILE A 34 8.62 25.72 -6.34
C ILE A 34 8.04 24.37 -5.92
N TRP A 35 7.97 23.40 -6.83
CA TRP A 35 7.48 22.05 -6.49
C TRP A 35 8.30 21.37 -5.41
N ILE A 36 9.62 21.45 -5.47
CA ILE A 36 10.50 20.89 -4.43
C ILE A 36 10.12 21.46 -3.06
N LYS A 37 10.01 22.79 -2.94
CA LYS A 37 9.61 23.44 -1.67
C LYS A 37 8.24 22.99 -1.19
N ILE A 38 7.27 22.84 -2.09
CA ILE A 38 5.91 22.39 -1.74
C ILE A 38 5.93 20.95 -1.24
N LEU A 39 6.61 20.05 -1.95
CA LEU A 39 6.70 18.64 -1.56
C LEU A 39 7.46 18.49 -0.24
N GLU A 40 8.59 19.18 -0.06
CA GLU A 40 9.35 19.23 1.19
C GLU A 40 8.50 19.72 2.36
N TRP A 41 7.69 20.76 2.16
CA TRP A 41 6.79 21.27 3.18
C TRP A 41 5.85 20.19 3.69
N TYR A 42 5.24 19.41 2.79
CA TYR A 42 4.28 18.36 3.12
C TYR A 42 4.92 17.00 3.46
N GLN A 43 6.25 16.87 3.51
CA GLN A 43 6.90 15.62 3.98
C GLN A 43 6.56 15.32 5.45
N ILE A 44 6.25 16.37 6.22
CA ILE A 44 5.82 16.27 7.61
C ILE A 44 4.31 16.53 7.66
N ALA A 45 3.63 15.80 8.53
CA ALA A 45 2.23 16.00 8.87
C ALA A 45 1.95 17.44 9.31
N ARG A 46 0.88 18.06 8.76
CA ARG A 46 0.49 19.44 9.09
C ARG A 46 -1.01 19.59 9.26
N GLU A 47 -1.44 20.59 10.02
CA GLU A 47 -2.86 20.95 10.03
C GLU A 47 -3.29 21.52 8.67
N ILE A 48 -4.56 21.35 8.33
CA ILE A 48 -5.07 21.79 7.03
C ILE A 48 -4.88 23.31 6.84
N ASP A 49 -5.00 24.08 7.93
CA ASP A 49 -4.87 25.54 7.95
C ASP A 49 -3.41 26.02 8.02
N ASP A 50 -2.42 25.12 8.20
CA ASP A 50 -0.99 25.45 8.21
C ASP A 50 -0.43 25.61 6.79
N ILE A 51 -0.58 26.82 6.25
CA ILE A 51 -0.28 27.16 4.85
C ILE A 51 1.11 27.83 4.72
N PRO A 52 2.02 27.35 3.84
CA PRO A 52 3.34 27.94 3.65
C PRO A 52 3.29 29.20 2.77
N LYS A 53 2.93 30.33 3.39
CA LYS A 53 2.79 31.64 2.72
C LYS A 53 4.08 32.14 2.06
N CYS A 54 5.24 31.58 2.41
CA CYS A 54 6.54 31.94 1.83
C CYS A 54 6.83 31.29 0.47
N ILE A 55 6.00 30.34 0.03
CA ILE A 55 6.22 29.60 -1.23
C ILE A 55 5.40 30.20 -2.37
N LEU A 56 4.09 30.38 -2.15
CA LEU A 56 3.14 30.99 -3.09
C LEU A 56 2.13 31.87 -2.32
N PRO A 57 1.40 32.77 -3.01
CA PRO A 57 0.30 33.52 -2.42
C PRO A 57 -0.72 32.60 -1.73
N ASN A 58 -1.34 33.08 -0.65
CA ASN A 58 -2.21 32.27 0.21
C ASN A 58 -3.37 31.61 -0.56
N GLU A 59 -4.06 32.37 -1.42
CA GLU A 59 -5.16 31.87 -2.23
C GLU A 59 -4.70 30.76 -3.21
N GLU A 60 -3.52 30.94 -3.82
CA GLU A 60 -2.93 29.94 -4.71
C GLU A 60 -2.52 28.67 -3.96
N MET A 61 -1.95 28.80 -2.75
CA MET A 61 -1.60 27.64 -1.92
C MET A 61 -2.84 26.84 -1.49
N VAL A 62 -3.92 27.54 -1.10
CA VAL A 62 -5.19 26.89 -0.73
C VAL A 62 -5.76 26.14 -1.92
N ALA A 63 -5.88 26.80 -3.08
CA ALA A 63 -6.38 26.16 -4.29
C ALA A 63 -5.52 24.97 -4.70
N LEU A 64 -4.19 25.09 -4.61
CA LEU A 64 -3.29 23.99 -4.92
C LEU A 64 -3.44 22.83 -3.94
N ARG A 65 -3.55 23.08 -2.63
CA ARG A 65 -3.77 22.03 -1.62
C ARG A 65 -5.01 21.22 -1.94
N GLU A 66 -6.13 21.87 -2.26
CA GLU A 66 -7.37 21.19 -2.65
C GLU A 66 -7.18 20.32 -3.89
N VAL A 67 -6.45 20.82 -4.90
CA VAL A 67 -6.10 20.02 -6.08
C VAL A 67 -5.22 18.82 -5.71
N LEU A 68 -4.21 18.99 -4.86
CA LEU A 68 -3.32 17.90 -4.46
C LEU A 68 -4.03 16.84 -3.61
N LEU A 69 -4.99 17.24 -2.77
CA LEU A 69 -5.88 16.30 -2.05
C LEU A 69 -6.80 15.56 -3.01
N THR A 70 -7.41 16.28 -3.95
CA THR A 70 -8.28 15.69 -4.99
C THR A 70 -7.52 14.66 -5.84
N LEU A 71 -6.26 14.95 -6.19
CA LEU A 71 -5.37 14.04 -6.93
C LEU A 71 -4.67 13.00 -6.02
N HIS A 72 -4.95 13.01 -4.72
CA HIS A 72 -4.43 12.11 -3.69
C HIS A 72 -2.89 12.17 -3.56
N ILE A 73 -2.26 13.24 -4.06
CA ILE A 73 -0.84 13.55 -3.87
C ILE A 73 -0.60 13.93 -2.41
N LEU A 74 -1.54 14.65 -1.81
CA LEU A 74 -1.66 14.77 -0.36
C LEU A 74 -2.75 13.82 0.13
N LYS A 75 -2.64 13.39 1.38
CA LYS A 75 -3.68 12.60 2.07
C LYS A 75 -3.82 13.02 3.52
N GLU A 76 -4.97 12.72 4.10
CA GLU A 76 -5.13 12.75 5.54
C GLU A 76 -4.32 11.62 6.19
N ILE A 77 -3.90 11.83 7.44
CA ILE A 77 -3.18 10.80 8.19
C ILE A 77 -4.17 9.72 8.60
N GLU A 78 -3.92 8.50 8.13
CA GLU A 78 -4.59 7.31 8.63
C GLU A 78 -3.66 6.52 9.52
N MET A 79 -4.18 6.08 10.68
CA MET A 79 -3.44 5.22 11.60
C MET A 79 -3.49 3.77 11.10
N VAL A 80 -2.37 3.29 10.56
CA VAL A 80 -2.22 1.90 10.11
C VAL A 80 -1.19 1.19 11.00
N PRO A 81 -1.47 -0.02 11.50
CA PRO A 81 -0.47 -0.82 12.22
C PRO A 81 0.80 -0.97 11.38
N ARG A 82 1.97 -0.75 11.99
CA ARG A 82 3.28 -0.75 11.28
C ARG A 82 3.51 -1.98 10.40
N HIS A 83 3.08 -3.16 10.83
CA HIS A 83 3.24 -4.40 10.04
C HIS A 83 2.37 -4.44 8.76
N LEU A 84 1.33 -3.60 8.68
CA LEU A 84 0.45 -3.45 7.52
C LEU A 84 0.75 -2.20 6.68
N GLU A 85 1.66 -1.34 7.12
CA GLU A 85 1.92 -0.05 6.47
C GLU A 85 2.34 -0.22 5.00
N ARG A 86 3.25 -1.16 4.72
CA ARG A 86 3.72 -1.41 3.35
C ARG A 86 2.61 -1.88 2.41
N ILE A 87 1.77 -2.78 2.89
CA ILE A 87 0.69 -3.33 2.07
C ILE A 87 -0.45 -2.32 1.90
N TYR A 88 -0.77 -1.58 2.95
CA TYR A 88 -1.71 -0.47 2.89
C TYR A 88 -1.24 0.56 1.85
N ASN A 89 0.04 0.95 1.90
CA ASN A 89 0.63 1.87 0.95
C ASN A 89 0.48 1.35 -0.48
N PHE A 90 0.83 0.09 -0.74
CA PHE A 90 0.64 -0.54 -2.04
C PHE A 90 -0.81 -0.48 -2.54
N TYR A 91 -1.80 -0.78 -1.70
CA TYR A 91 -3.20 -0.69 -2.10
C TYR A 91 -3.67 0.75 -2.33
N SER A 92 -3.16 1.70 -1.55
CA SER A 92 -3.50 3.11 -1.68
C SER A 92 -2.99 3.74 -2.99
N THR A 93 -1.99 3.14 -3.65
CA THR A 93 -1.54 3.54 -5.01
C THR A 93 -2.62 3.35 -6.07
N TYR A 94 -3.60 2.48 -5.83
CA TYR A 94 -4.71 2.20 -6.76
C TYR A 94 -6.02 2.91 -6.37
N ASN A 95 -5.94 4.00 -5.57
CA ASN A 95 -7.07 4.80 -5.08
C ASN A 95 -8.22 3.97 -4.48
N ALA A 96 -7.88 2.89 -3.77
CA ALA A 96 -8.88 2.01 -3.22
C ALA A 96 -8.51 1.62 -1.79
N SER A 97 -9.44 1.87 -0.86
CA SER A 97 -9.40 1.42 0.54
C SER A 97 -9.61 -0.09 0.63
N ASN A 98 -8.67 -0.83 0.05
CA ASN A 98 -8.84 -2.25 -0.22
C ASN A 98 -8.45 -3.13 0.96
N LEU A 99 -7.70 -2.65 1.94
CA LEU A 99 -7.18 -3.52 2.99
C LEU A 99 -8.32 -4.12 3.83
N GLU A 100 -9.33 -3.33 4.19
CA GLU A 100 -10.49 -3.84 4.91
C GLU A 100 -11.26 -4.87 4.06
N ARG A 101 -11.54 -4.53 2.80
CA ARG A 101 -12.20 -5.43 1.85
C ARG A 101 -11.46 -6.76 1.72
N ILE A 102 -10.15 -6.72 1.50
CA ILE A 102 -9.29 -7.90 1.36
C ILE A 102 -9.28 -8.72 2.64
N SER A 103 -9.24 -8.07 3.80
CA SER A 103 -9.30 -8.74 5.09
C SER A 103 -10.63 -9.45 5.34
N ASN A 104 -11.71 -9.01 4.69
CA ASN A 104 -13.05 -9.59 4.77
C ASN A 104 -13.34 -10.66 3.70
N ILE A 105 -12.48 -10.82 2.69
CA ILE A 105 -12.62 -11.90 1.70
C ILE A 105 -12.47 -13.25 2.41
N ARG A 106 -13.28 -14.23 1.97
CA ARG A 106 -13.13 -15.64 2.34
C ARG A 106 -12.62 -16.42 1.16
N VAL A 107 -11.53 -17.16 1.34
CA VAL A 107 -10.90 -17.96 0.29
C VAL A 107 -10.95 -19.44 0.67
N MET A 108 -11.51 -20.27 -0.20
CA MET A 108 -11.43 -21.72 -0.08
C MET A 108 -10.25 -22.23 -0.90
N ILE A 109 -9.41 -23.08 -0.31
CA ILE A 109 -8.29 -23.74 -0.98
C ILE A 109 -8.46 -25.25 -0.79
N TRP A 110 -8.69 -25.94 -1.90
CA TRP A 110 -8.78 -27.39 -1.97
C TRP A 110 -7.45 -27.96 -2.44
N GLY A 111 -6.71 -28.53 -1.50
CA GLY A 111 -5.34 -29.03 -1.66
C GLY A 111 -4.30 -28.05 -1.14
N CYS A 112 -3.60 -28.44 -0.08
CA CYS A 112 -2.47 -27.77 0.55
C CYS A 112 -1.16 -28.51 0.28
N GLY A 113 -0.96 -28.96 -0.97
CA GLY A 113 0.37 -29.30 -1.49
C GLY A 113 1.17 -28.05 -1.90
N THR A 114 2.24 -28.23 -2.67
CA THR A 114 3.19 -27.17 -3.07
C THR A 114 2.52 -25.88 -3.54
N VAL A 115 1.53 -25.98 -4.43
CA VAL A 115 0.82 -24.81 -4.98
C VAL A 115 -0.09 -24.19 -3.93
N GLY A 116 -0.90 -25.02 -3.26
CA GLY A 116 -1.86 -24.54 -2.26
C GLY A 116 -1.19 -23.80 -1.11
N THR A 117 -0.08 -24.34 -0.59
CA THR A 117 0.69 -23.69 0.47
C THR A 117 1.29 -22.36 0.02
N ALA A 118 1.79 -22.27 -1.21
CA ALA A 118 2.33 -21.02 -1.76
C ALA A 118 1.23 -19.96 -1.95
N ILE A 119 0.03 -20.37 -2.38
CA ILE A 119 -1.13 -19.46 -2.50
C ILE A 119 -1.55 -18.95 -1.13
N VAL A 120 -1.69 -19.84 -0.13
CA VAL A 120 -2.02 -19.43 1.25
C VAL A 120 -1.01 -18.42 1.77
N ASP A 121 0.29 -18.74 1.68
CA ASP A 121 1.37 -17.88 2.20
C ASP A 121 1.33 -16.48 1.57
N ASN A 122 1.14 -16.40 0.24
CA ASN A 122 1.00 -15.13 -0.44
C ASN A 122 -0.27 -14.37 -0.05
N LEU A 123 -1.42 -15.03 0.02
CA LEU A 123 -2.69 -14.37 0.36
C LEU A 123 -2.70 -13.84 1.80
N VAL A 124 -2.11 -14.58 2.74
CA VAL A 124 -1.92 -14.12 4.13
C VAL A 124 -1.03 -12.88 4.15
N LYS A 125 0.09 -12.88 3.42
CA LYS A 125 0.96 -11.69 3.28
C LYS A 125 0.25 -10.52 2.59
N MET A 126 -0.72 -10.81 1.73
CA MET A 126 -1.60 -9.83 1.09
C MET A 126 -2.74 -9.32 2.01
N GLY A 127 -2.82 -9.78 3.26
CA GLY A 127 -3.80 -9.30 4.23
C GLY A 127 -5.13 -10.04 4.23
N VAL A 128 -5.27 -11.14 3.48
CA VAL A 128 -6.44 -12.03 3.58
C VAL A 128 -6.39 -12.74 4.93
N LYS A 129 -7.53 -12.77 5.63
CA LYS A 129 -7.63 -13.36 6.99
C LYS A 129 -8.46 -14.63 7.06
N ASN A 130 -9.43 -14.80 6.16
CA ASN A 130 -10.40 -15.88 6.27
C ASN A 130 -10.15 -16.94 5.22
N PHE A 131 -9.77 -18.14 5.67
CA PHE A 131 -9.50 -19.28 4.81
C PHE A 131 -10.35 -20.48 5.21
N LEU A 132 -10.82 -21.22 4.21
CA LEU A 132 -11.26 -22.61 4.35
C LEU A 132 -10.23 -23.48 3.64
N LEU A 133 -9.40 -24.19 4.40
CA LEU A 133 -8.37 -25.07 3.86
C LEU A 133 -8.85 -26.51 3.92
N ILE A 134 -8.68 -27.25 2.82
CA ILE A 134 -9.09 -28.65 2.70
C ILE A 134 -7.90 -29.45 2.17
N ASP A 135 -7.35 -30.33 3.00
CA ASP A 135 -6.28 -31.26 2.66
C ASP A 135 -6.28 -32.42 3.67
N SER A 136 -6.19 -33.65 3.18
CA SER A 136 -6.23 -34.87 3.99
C SER A 136 -4.85 -35.49 4.25
N ASP A 137 -3.80 -34.96 3.63
CA ASP A 137 -2.47 -35.53 3.68
C ASP A 137 -1.75 -35.21 5.00
N ILE A 138 -0.67 -35.94 5.21
CA ILE A 138 0.35 -35.65 6.22
C ILE A 138 1.56 -34.95 5.58
N VAL A 139 2.37 -34.32 6.41
CA VAL A 139 3.65 -33.77 5.98
C VAL A 139 4.66 -34.91 5.84
N GLU A 140 5.22 -35.07 4.64
CA GLU A 140 6.30 -36.01 4.33
C GLU A 140 7.65 -35.27 4.20
N GLU A 141 8.77 -35.98 4.30
CA GLU A 141 10.11 -35.39 4.19
C GLU A 141 10.32 -34.63 2.87
N LYS A 142 9.80 -35.17 1.74
CA LYS A 142 9.84 -34.52 0.42
C LYS A 142 9.12 -33.16 0.39
N ASN A 143 8.18 -32.92 1.30
CA ASN A 143 7.42 -31.67 1.34
C ASN A 143 8.25 -30.50 1.88
N ILE A 144 9.25 -30.75 2.74
CA ILE A 144 10.04 -29.68 3.38
C ILE A 144 10.76 -28.79 2.37
N VAL A 145 11.18 -29.35 1.23
CA VAL A 145 11.87 -28.59 0.17
C VAL A 145 10.89 -27.74 -0.65
N ALA A 146 9.68 -28.25 -0.89
CA ALA A 146 8.72 -27.64 -1.80
C ALA A 146 7.65 -26.79 -1.11
N GLN A 147 7.44 -26.95 0.19
CA GLN A 147 6.37 -26.33 0.97
C GLN A 147 6.99 -25.61 2.17
N SER A 148 7.40 -24.36 1.98
CA SER A 148 8.14 -23.55 2.96
C SER A 148 7.43 -23.31 4.29
N ILE A 149 6.12 -23.59 4.36
CA ILE A 149 5.33 -23.47 5.58
C ILE A 149 5.61 -24.60 6.59
N PHE A 150 6.15 -25.73 6.13
CA PHE A 150 6.45 -26.90 6.96
C PHE A 150 7.93 -26.97 7.31
N GLN A 151 8.22 -27.42 8.53
CA GLN A 151 9.57 -27.65 9.05
C GLN A 151 9.77 -29.14 9.33
N LYS A 152 11.03 -29.58 9.52
CA LYS A 152 11.34 -31.00 9.81
C LYS A 152 10.56 -31.57 11.00
N LYS A 153 10.24 -30.75 12.00
CA LYS A 153 9.45 -31.13 13.18
C LYS A 153 7.98 -31.45 12.86
N ASP A 154 7.49 -31.02 11.69
CA ASP A 154 6.10 -31.20 11.28
C ASP A 154 5.90 -32.53 10.52
N ILE A 155 6.97 -33.24 10.17
CA ILE A 155 6.91 -34.53 9.47
C ILE A 155 6.07 -35.53 10.28
N GLY A 156 5.14 -36.21 9.60
CA GLY A 156 4.20 -37.16 10.20
C GLY A 156 2.95 -36.53 10.81
N LEU A 157 2.88 -35.20 10.93
CA LEU A 157 1.67 -34.48 11.33
C LEU A 157 0.75 -34.28 10.11
N LYS A 158 -0.55 -34.14 10.36
CA LYS A 158 -1.49 -33.70 9.32
C LYS A 158 -1.09 -32.31 8.82
N LYS A 159 -1.23 -32.07 7.51
CA LYS A 159 -0.97 -30.75 6.91
C LYS A 159 -1.90 -29.67 7.47
N LEU A 160 -3.14 -30.06 7.81
CA LEU A 160 -4.12 -29.21 8.48
C LEU A 160 -4.41 -29.78 9.87
N LYS A 161 -4.50 -28.90 10.86
CA LYS A 161 -4.89 -29.24 12.24
C LYS A 161 -6.39 -29.19 12.41
#